data_AF-A0A0C3DLP7-F1
#
_entry.id   AF-A0A0C3DLP7-F1
#
_cell.length_a   1.000
_cell.length_b   1.000
_cell.length_c   1.000
_cell.angle_alpha   90.00
_cell.angle_beta   90.00
_cell.angle_gamma   90.00
#
_symmetry.space_group_name_H-M   'P 1'
#
loop_
_entity.id
_entity.type
_entity.pdbx_description
1 polymer ?
#
loop_
_entity_poly.entity_id
_entity_poly.type
_entity_poly.pdbx_seq_one_letter_code
_entity_poly.pdbx_strand_id
1 'polypeptide(L)' 'LCVVCLSRHPHHIVNCMEDLTWNKKHHTFAIHIAKSLYTCDHSHRVCTKWQREGGCQEQHSVLHLCS' A
#
# COMPACT_ATOMS: atom_id res chain seq x y z
N LEU A 1 9.32 -6.62 4.07
CA LEU A 1 8.23 -7.51 3.62
C LEU A 1 7.32 -6.70 2.71
N CYS A 2 7.12 -7.06 1.45
CA CYS A 2 6.18 -6.29 0.62
C CYS A 2 4.74 -6.62 1.02
N VAL A 3 3.98 -5.62 1.48
CA VAL A 3 2.58 -5.81 1.90
C VAL A 3 1.63 -6.03 0.72
N VAL A 4 2.01 -5.56 -0.47
CA VAL A 4 1.22 -5.73 -1.70
C VAL A 4 1.24 -7.19 -2.14
N CYS A 5 2.42 -7.80 -2.20
CA CYS A 5 2.60 -9.19 -2.65
C CYS A 5 2.83 -10.19 -1.50
N LEU A 6 2.76 -9.76 -0.23
CA LEU A 6 3.13 -10.55 0.95
C LEU A 6 4.50 -11.25 0.84
N SER A 7 5.52 -10.54 0.33
CA SER A 7 6.85 -11.09 0.04
C SER A 7 6.88 -12.26 -0.96
N ARG A 8 5.87 -12.40 -1.80
CA ARG A 8 5.85 -13.38 -2.89
C ARG A 8 7.05 -13.23 -3.84
N HIS A 9 7.56 -12.02 -4.00
CA HIS A 9 8.69 -11.71 -4.88
C HIS A 9 9.78 -10.91 -4.12
N PRO A 10 11.08 -11.17 -4.39
CA PRO A 10 12.17 -10.43 -3.79
C PRO A 10 12.32 -9.06 -4.47
N HIS A 11 11.60 -8.06 -3.96
CA HIS A 11 11.75 -6.67 -4.41
C HIS A 11 11.54 -5.70 -3.26
N HIS A 12 12.01 -4.47 -3.47
CA HIS A 12 11.61 -3.35 -2.61
C HIS A 12 10.12 -3.10 -2.76
N ILE A 13 9.43 -2.83 -1.64
CA ILE A 13 7.98 -2.58 -1.61
C ILE A 13 7.59 -1.49 -2.61
N VAL A 14 8.41 -0.44 -2.69
CA VAL A 14 8.23 0.72 -3.57
C VAL A 14 8.25 0.40 -5.07
N ASN A 15 8.73 -0.78 -5.46
CA ASN A 15 8.80 -1.25 -6.85
C ASN A 15 7.79 -2.38 -7.11
N CYS A 16 6.88 -2.67 -6.19
CA CYS A 16 5.86 -3.69 -6.41
C CYS A 16 4.84 -3.19 -7.45
N MET A 17 4.77 -3.90 -8.57
CA MET A 17 3.84 -3.63 -9.68
C MET A 17 2.70 -4.66 -9.73
N GLU A 18 2.47 -5.43 -8.64
CA GLU A 18 1.38 -6.39 -8.59
C GLU A 18 0.04 -5.66 -8.56
N ASP A 19 -0.80 -6.00 -9.53
CA ASP A 19 -2.16 -5.53 -9.72
C ASP A 19 -3.19 -6.47 -9.09
N LEU A 20 -2.74 -7.64 -8.60
CA LEU A 20 -3.55 -8.65 -7.93
C LEU A 20 -3.04 -8.93 -6.51
N THR A 21 -3.97 -9.29 -5.63
CA THR A 21 -3.67 -9.80 -4.29
C THR A 21 -2.81 -11.06 -4.37
N TRP A 22 -2.13 -11.41 -3.28
CA TRP A 22 -1.22 -12.56 -3.19
C TRP A 22 -1.79 -13.89 -3.74
N ASN A 23 -3.11 -14.09 -3.65
CA ASN A 23 -3.85 -15.26 -4.13
C ASN A 23 -4.32 -15.17 -5.60
N LYS A 24 -4.02 -14.08 -6.31
CA LYS A 24 -4.44 -13.77 -7.68
C LYS A 24 -5.96 -13.71 -7.91
N LYS A 25 -6.75 -13.51 -6.84
CA LYS A 25 -8.23 -13.51 -6.94
C LYS A 25 -8.86 -12.13 -7.01
N HIS A 26 -8.19 -11.12 -6.46
CA HIS A 26 -8.72 -9.76 -6.37
C HIS A 26 -7.68 -8.78 -6.87
N HIS A 27 -8.12 -7.64 -7.41
CA HIS A 27 -7.21 -6.55 -7.69
C HIS A 27 -6.63 -5.98 -6.40
N THR A 28 -5.39 -5.51 -6.44
CA THR A 28 -4.83 -4.73 -5.34
C THR A 28 -5.68 -3.48 -5.13
N PHE A 29 -5.83 -3.07 -3.87
CA PHE A 29 -6.56 -1.86 -3.53
C PHE A 29 -5.72 -0.59 -3.80
N ALA A 30 -4.39 -0.75 -3.84
CA ALA A 30 -3.47 0.36 -3.90
C ALA A 30 -2.27 0.08 -4.84
N ILE A 31 -1.79 1.14 -5.47
CA ILE A 31 -0.65 1.19 -6.40
C ILE A 31 0.44 2.14 -5.91
N HIS A 32 1.67 1.92 -6.37
CA HIS A 32 2.77 2.83 -6.11
C HIS A 32 2.89 3.90 -7.21
N ILE A 33 2.94 5.17 -6.80
CA ILE A 33 3.19 6.32 -7.68
C ILE A 33 4.26 7.18 -7.02
N ALA A 34 5.40 7.37 -7.70
CA ALA A 34 6.50 8.22 -7.24
C ALA A 34 6.89 8.01 -5.76
N LYS A 35 7.11 6.74 -5.34
CA LYS A 35 7.44 6.31 -3.98
C LYS A 35 6.35 6.50 -2.92
N SER A 36 5.14 6.92 -3.31
CA SER A 36 3.96 6.98 -2.45
C SER A 36 2.97 5.88 -2.83
N LEU A 37 2.09 5.50 -1.90
CA LEU A 37 1.04 4.52 -2.13
C LEU A 37 -0.28 5.26 -2.34
N TYR A 38 -1.06 4.89 -3.35
CA TYR A 38 -2.34 5.49 -3.71
C TYR A 38 -3.39 4.41 -3.95
N THR A 39 -4.67 4.73 -3.77
CA THR A 39 -5.74 3.87 -4.24
C THR A 39 -5.67 3.70 -5.76
N CYS A 40 -6.13 2.57 -6.30
CA CYS A 40 -6.07 2.28 -7.74
C CYS A 40 -6.85 3.27 -8.61
N ASP A 41 -7.87 3.94 -8.05
CA ASP A 41 -8.61 5.02 -8.68
C ASP A 41 -7.91 6.40 -8.57
N HIS A 42 -6.70 6.42 -8.01
CA HIS A 42 -5.89 7.62 -7.77
C HIS A 42 -6.55 8.68 -6.86
N SER A 43 -7.67 8.36 -6.21
CA SER A 43 -8.46 9.33 -5.45
C SER A 43 -7.86 9.66 -4.09
N HIS A 44 -7.16 8.71 -3.46
CA HIS A 44 -6.62 8.88 -2.13
C HIS A 44 -5.18 8.38 -2.03
N ARG A 45 -4.34 9.14 -1.30
CA ARG A 45 -3.02 8.66 -0.90
C ARG A 45 -3.16 7.78 0.33
N VAL A 46 -2.65 6.56 0.24
CA VAL A 46 -2.63 5.61 1.35
C VAL A 46 -1.44 5.93 2.25
N CYS A 47 -1.71 6.07 3.54
CA CYS A 47 -0.71 6.30 4.55
C CYS A 47 0.08 5.01 4.83
N THR A 48 1.40 5.12 4.76
CA THR A 48 2.35 4.05 5.12
C THR A 48 3.03 4.31 6.46
N LYS A 49 2.66 5.38 7.18
CA LYS A 49 3.28 5.72 8.48
C LYS A 49 3.07 4.63 9.53
N TRP A 50 1.94 3.91 9.47
CA TRP A 50 1.66 2.77 10.35
C TRP A 50 2.72 1.65 10.24
N GLN A 51 3.46 1.56 9.12
CA GLN A 51 4.53 0.58 8.91
C GLN A 51 5.84 0.99 9.59
N ARG A 52 5.92 2.21 10.14
CA ARG A 52 7.09 2.71 10.87
C ARG A 52 6.95 2.36 12.34
N GLU A 53 8.07 2.31 13.05
CA GLU A 53 8.14 1.96 14.48
C GLU A 53 7.26 2.87 15.37
N GLY A 54 7.02 4.12 14.94
CA GLY A 54 6.14 5.08 15.62
C GLY A 54 4.65 5.01 15.23
N GLY A 55 4.28 4.11 14.30
CA GLY A 55 2.92 3.98 13.79
C GLY A 55 2.39 5.23 13.06
N CYS A 56 1.07 5.25 12.80
CA CYS A 56 0.40 6.45 12.32
C CYS A 56 -0.18 7.22 13.51
N GLN A 57 0.27 8.46 13.69
CA GLN A 57 -0.25 9.37 14.74
C GLN A 57 -1.31 10.35 14.21
N GLU A 58 -1.63 10.30 12.92
CA GLU A 58 -2.71 11.15 12.39
C GLU A 58 -4.07 10.61 12.83
N GLN A 59 -5.01 11.52 13.09
CA GLN A 59 -6.39 11.12 13.32
C GLN A 59 -6.89 10.41 12.05
N HIS A 60 -7.27 9.14 12.21
CA HIS A 60 -7.84 8.29 11.16
C HIS A 60 -9.22 8.79 10.75
N SER A 61 -9.27 9.98 10.12
CA SER A 61 -10.47 10.46 9.44
C SER A 61 -10.81 9.52 8.29
N VAL A 62 -12.05 9.57 7.80
CA VAL A 62 -12.50 8.76 6.66
C VAL A 62 -11.64 8.98 5.39
N LEU A 63 -10.90 10.09 5.34
CA LEU A 63 -9.98 10.45 4.25
C LEU A 63 -8.56 9.90 4.45
N HIS A 64 -8.25 9.35 5.62
CA HIS A 64 -6.93 8.83 5.98
C HIS A 64 -6.93 7.30 5.99
N LEU A 65 -6.62 6.72 4.83
CA LEU A 65 -6.50 5.27 4.67
C LEU A 65 -5.11 4.81 5.12
N CYS A 66 -5.02 4.08 6.24
CA CYS A 66 -3.80 3.36 6.61
C CYS A 66 -3.76 2.01 5.88
N SER A 67 -2.59 1.67 5.30
CA SER A 67 -2.35 0.33 4.76
C SER A 67 -2.22 -0.73 5.86
#